data_AF-A0A2W1AQ36-F1
#
_entry.id   AF-A0A2W1AQ36-F1
#
_cell.length_a   1.000
_cell.length_b   1.000
_cell.length_c   1.000
_cell.angle_alpha   90.00
_cell.angle_beta   90.00
_cell.angle_gamma   90.00
#
_symmetry.space_group_name_H-M   'P 1'
#
loop_
_entity.id
_entity.type
_entity.pdbx_description
1 polymer ?
#
loop_
_entity_poly.entity_id
_entity_poly.type
_entity_poly.pdbx_seq_one_letter_code
_entity_poly.pdbx_strand_id
1 'polypeptide(L)'
;MIHALSYAYAHRKAKKSDMRRLWNIRIGAAARENGISYSQFIHGLKLSSIDIDRKMLSELAILDSKVFSQLVIKAKEQLPVAS
;
A
#
# COMPACT_ATOMS: atom_id res chain seq x y z
N MET A 1 34.71 -14.78 8.61
CA MET A 1 33.48 -15.59 8.43
C MET A 1 32.30 -15.11 9.28
N ILE A 2 32.51 -14.53 10.48
CA ILE A 2 31.43 -14.06 11.39
C ILE A 2 30.64 -12.86 10.82
N HIS A 3 31.29 -11.95 10.11
CA HIS A 3 30.64 -10.77 9.53
C HIS A 3 29.64 -11.10 8.40
N ALA A 4 29.92 -12.11 7.58
CA ALA A 4 29.04 -12.46 6.46
C ALA A 4 27.65 -12.94 6.94
N LEU A 5 27.60 -13.75 8.00
CA LEU A 5 26.34 -14.21 8.57
C LEU A 5 25.56 -13.09 9.27
N SER A 6 26.24 -12.18 10.00
CA SER A 6 25.57 -11.08 10.69
C SER A 6 24.96 -10.08 9.70
N TYR A 7 25.69 -9.74 8.63
CA TYR A 7 25.15 -8.92 7.55
C TYR A 7 23.99 -9.60 6.84
N ALA A 8 24.10 -10.90 6.50
CA ALA A 8 23.00 -11.63 5.86
C ALA A 8 21.71 -11.62 6.70
N TYR A 9 21.83 -11.76 8.03
CA TYR A 9 20.69 -11.66 8.93
C TYR A 9 20.07 -10.24 8.96
N ALA A 10 20.91 -9.20 9.07
CA ALA A 10 20.46 -7.81 9.03
C ALA A 10 19.76 -7.47 7.70
N HIS A 11 20.33 -7.89 6.56
CA HIS A 11 19.75 -7.66 5.24
C HIS A 11 18.40 -8.35 5.05
N ARG A 12 18.20 -9.56 5.57
CA ARG A 12 16.88 -10.23 5.53
C ARG A 12 15.81 -9.44 6.29
N LYS A 13 16.17 -8.84 7.41
CA LYS A 13 15.26 -7.97 8.18
C LYS A 13 14.99 -6.66 7.45
N ALA A 14 16.03 -6.02 6.91
CA ALA A 14 15.93 -4.78 6.15
C ALA A 14 15.06 -4.94 4.89
N LYS A 15 15.24 -6.02 4.12
CA LYS A 15 14.46 -6.31 2.91
C LYS A 15 12.96 -6.27 3.16
N LYS A 16 12.46 -6.76 4.29
CA LYS A 16 11.03 -6.69 4.65
C LYS A 16 10.54 -5.24 4.81
N SER A 17 11.35 -4.38 5.44
CA SER A 17 11.06 -2.97 5.61
C SER A 17 11.11 -2.21 4.28
N ASP A 18 12.14 -2.49 3.47
CA ASP A 18 12.35 -1.85 2.17
C ASP A 18 11.23 -2.17 1.19
N MET A 19 10.79 -3.43 1.15
CA MET A 19 9.64 -3.83 0.33
C MET A 19 8.35 -3.15 0.79
N ARG A 20 8.13 -3.05 2.11
CA ARG A 20 6.96 -2.33 2.64
C ARG A 20 6.99 -0.85 2.28
N ARG A 21 8.15 -0.20 2.35
CA ARG A 21 8.33 1.19 1.92
C ARG A 21 8.00 1.33 0.43
N LEU A 22 8.51 0.43 -0.41
CA LEU A 22 8.21 0.42 -1.84
C LEU A 22 6.72 0.26 -2.14
N TRP A 23 6.03 -0.64 -1.45
CA TRP A 23 4.58 -0.83 -1.61
C TRP A 23 3.80 0.42 -1.22
N ASN A 24 4.15 1.08 -0.12
CA ASN A 24 3.50 2.33 0.29
C ASN A 24 3.67 3.44 -0.77
N ILE A 25 4.86 3.56 -1.35
CA ILE A 25 5.14 4.55 -2.41
C ILE A 25 4.29 4.25 -3.64
N ARG A 26 4.25 2.99 -4.09
CA ARG A 26 3.46 2.56 -5.25
C ARG A 26 1.97 2.81 -5.06
N ILE A 27 1.41 2.37 -3.93
CA ILE A 27 0.00 2.60 -3.60
C ILE A 27 -0.27 4.09 -3.49
N GLY A 28 0.61 4.86 -2.86
CA GLY A 28 0.46 6.30 -2.70
C GLY A 28 0.46 7.06 -4.03
N ALA A 29 1.27 6.65 -5.00
CA ALA A 29 1.27 7.22 -6.34
C ALA A 29 -0.07 6.95 -7.06
N ALA A 30 -0.51 5.69 -7.10
CA ALA A 30 -1.78 5.31 -7.73
C ALA A 30 -3.00 5.94 -7.03
N ALA A 31 -2.97 6.03 -5.70
CA ALA A 31 -4.01 6.73 -4.93
C ALA A 31 -4.07 8.22 -5.29
N ARG A 32 -2.90 8.88 -5.44
CA ARG A 32 -2.82 10.29 -5.82
C ARG A 32 -3.35 10.54 -7.23
N GLU A 33 -3.11 9.64 -8.18
CA GLU A 33 -3.70 9.70 -9.52
C GLU A 33 -5.24 9.65 -9.47
N ASN A 34 -5.81 8.98 -8.48
CA ASN A 34 -7.26 8.90 -8.23
C ASN A 34 -7.79 10.03 -7.29
N GLY A 35 -6.95 11.01 -6.98
CA GLY A 35 -7.32 12.20 -6.20
C GLY A 35 -7.48 11.96 -4.69
N ILE A 36 -6.83 10.94 -4.12
CA ILE A 36 -6.86 10.65 -2.68
C ILE A 36 -5.45 10.40 -2.13
N SER A 37 -5.18 10.76 -0.87
CA SER A 37 -3.91 10.42 -0.24
C SER A 37 -3.85 8.95 0.21
N TYR A 38 -2.65 8.39 0.33
CA TYR A 38 -2.45 7.03 0.85
C TYR A 38 -3.15 6.81 2.20
N SER A 39 -3.01 7.75 3.15
CA SER A 39 -3.59 7.64 4.48
C SER A 39 -5.12 7.59 4.44
N GLN A 40 -5.74 8.44 3.62
CA GLN A 40 -7.19 8.43 3.42
C GLN A 40 -7.64 7.15 2.73
N PHE A 41 -6.91 6.66 1.72
CA PHE A 41 -7.24 5.41 1.04
C PHE A 41 -7.23 4.22 2.00
N ILE A 42 -6.15 4.06 2.79
CA ILE A 42 -6.05 2.99 3.79
C ILE A 42 -7.12 3.14 4.88
N HIS A 43 -7.43 4.37 5.27
CA HIS A 43 -8.51 4.62 6.23
C HIS A 43 -9.87 4.19 5.67
N GLY A 44 -10.21 4.58 4.44
CA GLY A 44 -11.43 4.18 3.75
C GLY A 44 -11.54 2.67 3.56
N LEU A 45 -10.43 1.99 3.22
CA LEU A 45 -10.40 0.53 3.15
C LEU A 45 -10.73 -0.12 4.50
N LYS A 46 -10.14 0.39 5.59
CA LYS A 46 -10.43 -0.10 6.94
C LYS A 46 -11.89 0.11 7.34
N LEU A 47 -12.48 1.26 6.97
CA LEU A 47 -13.91 1.53 7.21
C LEU A 47 -14.81 0.61 6.41
N SER A 48 -14.42 0.30 5.17
CA SER A 48 -15.14 -0.66 4.31
C SER A 48 -14.97 -2.13 4.72
N SER A 49 -14.24 -2.42 5.81
CA SER A 49 -13.89 -3.78 6.26
C SER A 49 -13.16 -4.62 5.18
N ILE A 50 -12.47 -3.95 4.25
CA ILE A 50 -11.68 -4.60 3.20
C ILE A 50 -10.25 -4.77 3.72
N ASP A 51 -9.91 -5.98 4.14
CA ASP A 51 -8.56 -6.31 4.61
C ASP A 51 -7.73 -6.91 3.46
N ILE A 52 -6.89 -6.11 2.84
CA ILE A 52 -6.01 -6.52 1.73
C ILE A 52 -4.56 -6.16 2.06
N ASP A 53 -3.66 -7.11 1.80
CA ASP A 53 -2.24 -6.90 1.96
C ASP A 53 -1.67 -5.83 1.03
N ARG A 54 -0.74 -5.04 1.56
CA ARG A 54 -0.05 -3.96 0.81
C ARG A 54 0.73 -4.48 -0.39
N LYS A 55 1.22 -5.73 -0.34
CA LYS A 55 1.86 -6.39 -1.47
C LYS A 55 0.88 -6.49 -2.64
N MET A 56 -0.29 -7.11 -2.39
CA MET A 56 -1.34 -7.30 -3.38
C MET A 56 -1.89 -5.97 -3.88
N LEU A 57 -2.14 -5.00 -2.99
CA LEU A 57 -2.57 -3.66 -3.40
C LEU A 57 -1.56 -2.99 -4.33
N SER A 58 -0.26 -3.12 -4.05
CA SER A 58 0.78 -2.53 -4.89
C SER A 58 0.93 -3.23 -6.25
N GLU A 59 0.70 -4.55 -6.30
CA GLU A 59 0.72 -5.32 -7.55
C GLU A 59 -0.52 -5.00 -8.39
N LEU A 60 -1.68 -4.93 -7.77
CA LEU A 60 -2.95 -4.56 -8.42
C LEU A 60 -2.88 -3.14 -8.98
N ALA A 61 -2.30 -2.18 -8.24
CA ALA A 61 -2.08 -0.83 -8.73
C ALA A 61 -1.23 -0.76 -10.01
N ILE A 62 -0.34 -1.73 -10.24
CA ILE A 62 0.53 -1.80 -11.43
C ILE A 62 -0.13 -2.60 -12.56
N LEU A 63 -0.74 -3.74 -12.23
CA LEU A 63 -1.29 -4.68 -13.22
C LEU A 63 -2.61 -4.20 -13.80
N ASP A 64 -3.49 -3.62 -12.97
CA ASP A 64 -4.82 -3.19 -13.37
C ASP A 64 -5.24 -1.91 -12.63
N SER A 65 -4.95 -0.78 -13.27
CA SER A 65 -5.34 0.54 -12.77
C SER A 65 -6.85 0.71 -12.68
N LYS A 66 -7.65 0.00 -13.49
CA LYS A 66 -9.12 0.10 -13.50
C LYS A 66 -9.71 -0.54 -12.25
N VAL A 67 -9.25 -1.73 -11.88
CA VAL A 67 -9.67 -2.39 -10.62
C VAL A 67 -9.20 -1.59 -9.41
N PHE A 68 -7.98 -1.03 -9.44
CA PHE A 68 -7.50 -0.15 -8.38
C PHE A 68 -8.40 1.08 -8.21
N SER A 69 -8.82 1.69 -9.32
CA SER A 69 -9.72 2.85 -9.31
C SER A 69 -11.08 2.51 -8.68
N GLN A 70 -11.62 1.32 -8.95
CA GLN A 70 -12.87 0.87 -8.29
C GLN A 70 -12.70 0.69 -6.78
N LEU A 71 -11.57 0.17 -6.32
CA LEU A 71 -11.25 0.09 -4.89
C LEU A 71 -11.14 1.48 -4.26
N VAL A 72 -10.53 2.44 -4.97
CA VAL A 72 -10.46 3.83 -4.51
C VAL A 72 -11.84 4.45 -4.41
N ILE A 73 -12.74 4.21 -5.37
CA ILE A 73 -14.13 4.70 -5.30
C ILE A 73 -14.84 4.15 -4.06
N LYS A 74 -14.78 2.83 -3.83
CA LYS A 74 -15.35 2.21 -2.62
C LYS A 74 -14.75 2.77 -1.34
N ALA A 75 -13.44 3.00 -1.30
CA ALA A 75 -12.78 3.60 -0.15
C ALA A 75 -13.23 5.05 0.06
N LYS A 76 -13.49 5.81 -1.02
CA LYS A 76 -14.00 7.19 -0.97
C LYS A 76 -15.43 7.29 -0.46
N GLU A 77 -16.29 6.34 -0.82
CA GLU A 77 -17.68 6.28 -0.32
C GLU A 77 -17.74 6.14 1.20
N GLN A 78 -16.78 5.43 1.79
CA GLN A 78 -16.73 5.17 3.24
C GLN A 78 -15.94 6.21 4.02
N LEU A 79 -15.24 7.13 3.35
CA LEU A 79 -14.55 8.20 4.05
C LEU A 79 -15.57 9.18 4.64
N PRO A 80 -15.41 9.58 5.91
CA PRO A 80 -16.19 10.69 6.43
C PRO A 80 -15.84 11.92 5.60
N VAL A 81 -16.83 12.43 4.87
CA VAL A 81 -16.74 13.72 4.19
C VAL A 81 -16.42 14.73 5.29
N ALA A 82 -15.21 15.28 5.27
CA ALA A 82 -14.90 16.40 6.15
C ALA A 82 -15.86 17.54 5.77
N SER A 83 -16.67 17.96 6.75
CA SER A 83 -17.58 19.10 6.69
C SER A 83 -16.93 20.35 6.12
#